data_AF-A0A357MYV6-F1
#
_entry.id   AF-A0A357MYV6-F1
#
_cell.length_a   1.000
_cell.length_b   1.000
_cell.length_c   1.000
_cell.angle_alpha   90.00
_cell.angle_beta   90.00
_cell.angle_gamma   90.00
#
_symmetry.space_group_name_H-M   'P 1'
#
loop_
_entity.id
_entity.type
_entity.pdbx_description
1 polymer ?
#
loop_
_entity_poly.entity_id
_entity_poly.type
_entity_poly.pdbx_seq_one_letter_code
_entity_poly.pdbx_strand_id
1 'polypeptide(L)'
;MTAGEKRAWKEFAAEMPWLNASHRVLLRLACLWTARMEDPKAEFGVSATQALSSILSKLGATPVDESKVSHGGDEDDQGEEFFGGPGSGRSH
;
A
#
# COMPACT_ATOMS: atom_id res chain seq x y z
N MET A 1 -21.45 0.55 4.79
CA MET A 1 -20.84 0.99 3.52
C MET A 1 -21.92 1.22 2.48
N THR A 2 -21.86 2.36 1.79
CA THR A 2 -22.76 2.71 0.68
C THR A 2 -22.51 1.82 -0.56
N ALA A 3 -23.31 1.96 -1.61
CA ALA A 3 -23.10 1.21 -2.85
C ALA A 3 -21.77 1.58 -3.53
N GLY A 4 -21.43 2.88 -3.59
CA GLY A 4 -20.15 3.35 -4.13
C GLY A 4 -18.96 2.84 -3.32
N GLU A 5 -19.02 2.90 -1.98
CA GLU A 5 -17.97 2.37 -1.12
C GLU A 5 -17.76 0.86 -1.30
N LYS A 6 -18.84 0.09 -1.49
CA LYS A 6 -18.75 -1.35 -1.76
C LYS A 6 -18.15 -1.66 -3.13
N ARG A 7 -18.37 -0.80 -4.14
CA ARG A 7 -17.71 -0.92 -5.45
C ARG A 7 -16.22 -0.67 -5.31
N ALA A 8 -15.83 0.45 -4.70
CA ALA A 8 -14.43 0.77 -4.43
C ALA A 8 -13.72 -0.33 -3.62
N TRP A 9 -14.40 -0.95 -2.65
CA TRP A 9 -13.86 -2.10 -1.91
C TRP A 9 -13.51 -3.27 -2.83
N LYS A 10 -14.37 -3.60 -3.80
CA LYS A 10 -14.13 -4.72 -4.72
C LYS A 10 -12.96 -4.42 -5.67
N GLU A 11 -12.87 -3.19 -6.15
CA GLU A 11 -11.76 -2.72 -7.00
C GLU A 11 -10.44 -2.81 -6.24
N PHE A 12 -10.36 -2.20 -5.06
CA PHE A 12 -9.18 -2.26 -4.20
C PHE A 12 -8.79 -3.68 -3.79
N ALA A 13 -9.75 -4.56 -3.51
CA ALA A 13 -9.46 -5.95 -3.18
C ALA A 13 -8.93 -6.75 -4.39
N ALA A 14 -9.32 -6.38 -5.61
CA ALA A 14 -8.82 -7.00 -6.84
C ALA A 14 -7.43 -6.46 -7.21
N GLU A 15 -7.19 -5.16 -7.02
CA GLU A 15 -5.93 -4.48 -7.36
C GLU A 15 -4.83 -4.69 -6.32
N MET A 16 -5.20 -4.93 -5.05
CA MET A 16 -4.26 -5.13 -3.96
C MET A 16 -4.44 -6.50 -3.29
N PRO A 17 -4.08 -7.61 -3.96
CA PRO A 17 -4.26 -8.96 -3.43
C PRO A 17 -3.47 -9.25 -2.13
N TRP A 18 -2.45 -8.43 -1.81
CA TRP A 18 -1.65 -8.55 -0.59
C TRP A 18 -2.36 -8.05 0.68
N LEU A 19 -3.52 -7.39 0.57
CA LEU A 19 -4.21 -6.86 1.74
C LEU A 19 -4.79 -7.98 2.62
N ASN A 20 -4.36 -7.99 3.88
CA ASN A 20 -4.94 -8.80 4.94
C ASN A 20 -5.86 -7.99 5.89
N ALA A 21 -6.40 -8.66 6.91
CA ALA A 21 -7.35 -8.09 7.87
C ALA A 21 -6.83 -6.83 8.61
N SER A 22 -5.52 -6.68 8.80
CA SER A 22 -4.92 -5.53 9.48
C SER A 22 -5.12 -4.22 8.69
N HIS A 23 -5.26 -4.29 7.37
CA HIS A 23 -5.47 -3.11 6.53
C HIS A 23 -6.93 -2.63 6.50
N ARG A 24 -7.87 -3.38 7.10
CA ARG A 24 -9.31 -3.16 6.95
C ARG A 24 -9.76 -1.73 7.30
N VAL A 25 -9.13 -1.09 8.29
CA VAL A 25 -9.48 0.29 8.68
C VAL A 25 -9.06 1.30 7.61
N LEU A 26 -7.83 1.18 7.12
CA LEU A 26 -7.31 2.04 6.04
C LEU A 26 -8.07 1.82 4.74
N LEU A 27 -8.35 0.56 4.39
CA LEU A 27 -9.13 0.20 3.20
C LEU A 27 -10.55 0.78 3.26
N ARG A 28 -11.21 0.76 4.43
CA ARG A 28 -12.53 1.41 4.60
C ARG A 28 -12.48 2.91 4.36
N LEU A 29 -11.44 3.59 4.84
CA LEU A 29 -11.27 5.03 4.60
C LEU A 29 -11.01 5.31 3.12
N ALA A 30 -10.16 4.52 2.46
CA ALA A 30 -9.93 4.62 1.02
C ALA A 30 -11.25 4.49 0.25
N CYS A 31 -12.08 3.48 0.56
CA CYS A 31 -13.39 3.29 -0.08
C CYS A 31 -14.32 4.49 0.09
N LEU A 32 -14.33 5.11 1.28
CA LEU A 32 -15.14 6.31 1.57
C LEU A 32 -14.70 7.50 0.72
N TRP A 33 -13.40 7.76 0.65
CA TRP A 33 -12.87 8.88 -0.13
C TRP A 33 -13.01 8.65 -1.63
N THR A 34 -12.78 7.44 -2.13
CA THR A 34 -13.01 7.09 -3.54
C THR A 34 -14.46 7.27 -3.94
N ALA A 35 -15.41 6.74 -3.16
CA ALA A 35 -16.84 6.90 -3.45
C ALA A 35 -17.29 8.36 -3.41
N ARG A 36 -16.69 9.18 -2.53
CA ARG A 36 -16.93 10.62 -2.48
C ARG A 36 -16.35 11.35 -3.70
N MET A 37 -15.20 10.92 -4.21
CA MET A 37 -14.60 11.48 -5.42
C MET A 37 -15.45 11.25 -6.67
N GLU A 38 -16.23 10.16 -6.69
CA GLU A 38 -17.14 9.83 -7.79
C GLU A 38 -18.51 10.54 -7.71
N ASP A 39 -18.84 11.21 -6.60
CA ASP A 39 -20.08 11.97 -6.47
C ASP A 39 -19.93 13.36 -7.12
N PRO A 40 -20.65 13.67 -8.22
CA PRO A 40 -20.53 14.95 -8.91
C PRO A 40 -20.92 16.17 -8.07
N LYS A 41 -21.64 15.95 -6.96
CA LYS A 41 -22.08 17.01 -6.05
C LYS A 41 -21.17 17.16 -4.83
N ALA A 42 -20.23 16.24 -4.64
CA ALA A 42 -19.34 16.28 -3.50
C ALA A 42 -18.17 17.23 -3.76
N GLU A 43 -17.94 18.15 -2.82
CA GLU A 43 -16.66 18.86 -2.79
C GLU A 43 -15.56 17.88 -2.35
N PHE A 44 -14.65 17.63 -3.29
CA PHE A 44 -13.43 16.85 -3.08
C PHE A 44 -12.23 17.81 -3.03
N GLY A 45 -12.00 18.38 -1.86
CA GLY A 45 -10.94 19.37 -1.65
C GLY A 45 -9.52 18.79 -1.58
N VAL A 46 -8.53 19.68 -1.53
CA VAL A 46 -7.09 19.33 -1.43
C VAL A 46 -6.81 18.44 -0.20
N SER A 47 -7.43 18.73 0.94
CA SER A 47 -7.27 17.94 2.17
C SER A 47 -7.75 16.49 1.99
N ALA A 48 -8.90 16.29 1.31
CA ALA A 48 -9.42 14.95 1.01
C ALA A 48 -8.48 14.18 0.05
N THR A 49 -7.92 14.88 -0.94
CA THR A 49 -6.97 14.32 -1.89
C THR A 49 -5.66 13.89 -1.20
N GLN A 50 -5.13 14.74 -0.31
CA GLN A 50 -3.94 14.43 0.49
C GLN A 50 -4.19 13.27 1.45
N ALA A 51 -5.36 13.22 2.10
CA ALA A 51 -5.75 12.12 2.97
C ALA A 51 -5.80 10.80 2.20
N LEU A 52 -6.46 10.78 1.03
CA LEU A 52 -6.54 9.61 0.17
C LEU A 52 -5.14 9.15 -0.29
N SER A 53 -4.30 10.07 -0.78
CA SER A 53 -2.93 9.75 -1.17
C SER A 53 -2.13 9.13 -0.01
N SER A 54 -2.23 9.69 1.19
CA SER A 54 -1.54 9.17 2.37
C SER A 54 -2.06 7.80 2.83
N ILE A 55 -3.34 7.49 2.60
CA ILE A 55 -3.90 6.16 2.85
C ILE A 55 -3.35 5.16 1.83
N LEU A 56 -3.36 5.52 0.54
CA LEU A 56 -2.87 4.66 -0.55
C LEU A 56 -1.38 4.32 -0.39
N SER A 57 -0.54 5.28 -0.01
CA SER A 57 0.87 5.00 0.33
C SER A 57 1.01 3.99 1.48
N LYS A 58 0.17 4.08 2.52
CA LYS A 58 0.20 3.11 3.63
C LYS A 58 -0.33 1.72 3.24
N LEU A 59 -1.15 1.64 2.19
CA LEU A 59 -1.66 0.38 1.64
C LEU A 59 -0.69 -0.27 0.63
N GLY A 60 0.41 0.40 0.27
CA GLY A 60 1.32 -0.05 -0.78
C GLY A 60 0.73 0.11 -2.19
N ALA A 61 -0.23 1.02 -2.37
CA ALA A 61 -0.99 1.21 -3.60
C ALA A 61 -0.44 2.34 -4.49
N THR A 62 0.85 2.68 -4.34
CA THR A 62 1.49 3.69 -5.19
C THR A 62 2.32 3.02 -6.29
N PRO A 63 2.53 3.66 -7.46
CA PRO A 63 3.33 3.08 -8.55
C PRO A 63 4.75 2.67 -8.15
N VAL A 64 5.30 3.30 -7.09
CA VAL A 64 6.61 2.96 -6.54
C VAL A 64 6.53 1.70 -5.67
N ASP A 65 5.40 1.47 -5.01
CA ASP A 65 5.16 0.29 -4.17
C ASP A 65 4.80 -0.95 -4.98
N GLU A 66 4.17 -0.83 -6.16
CA GLU A 66 3.90 -1.97 -7.06
C GLU A 66 5.18 -2.76 -7.38
N SER A 67 6.32 -2.07 -7.52
CA SER A 67 7.64 -2.68 -7.74
C SER A 67 8.27 -3.34 -6.49
N LYS A 68 7.70 -3.10 -5.30
CA LYS A 68 8.18 -3.62 -4.00
C LYS A 68 7.21 -4.61 -3.36
N VAL A 69 5.99 -4.74 -3.89
CA VAL A 69 5.09 -5.83 -3.54
C VAL A 69 5.68 -7.10 -4.13
N SER A 70 6.23 -7.96 -3.27
CA SER A 70 6.53 -9.34 -3.64
C SER A 70 5.21 -10.03 -4.00
N HIS A 71 4.99 -10.23 -5.30
CA HIS A 71 3.91 -11.03 -5.82
C HIS A 71 4.31 -12.49 -5.62
N GLY A 72 4.10 -13.00 -4.39
CA GLY A 72 4.40 -14.36 -3.93
C GLY A 72 5.06 -15.27 -4.97
N GLY A 73 6.38 -15.23 -5.01
CA GLY A 73 7.25 -15.97 -5.90
C GLY A 73 8.68 -15.63 -5.56
N ASP A 74 9.28 -16.51 -4.79
CA ASP A 74 10.67 -16.53 -4.31
C ASP A 74 11.03 -15.58 -3.15
N GLU A 75 11.19 -16.24 -2.01
CA GLU A 75 12.11 -15.87 -0.96
C GLU A 75 13.49 -15.58 -1.59
N ASP A 76 13.89 -14.32 -1.63
CA ASP A 76 15.31 -13.99 -1.62
C ASP A 76 15.59 -13.14 -0.40
N ASP A 77 16.02 -13.87 0.61
CA ASP A 77 16.59 -13.45 1.87
C ASP A 77 17.85 -12.59 1.60
N GLN A 78 17.67 -11.31 1.30
CA GLN A 78 18.78 -10.34 1.21
C GLN A 78 18.95 -9.55 2.52
N GLY A 79 18.57 -10.15 3.65
CA GLY A 79 18.71 -9.57 4.99
C GLY A 79 20.06 -9.80 5.67
N GLU A 80 20.95 -10.63 5.14
CA GLU A 80 22.12 -11.13 5.89
C GLU A 80 23.51 -10.70 5.38
N GLU A 81 23.65 -9.64 4.57
CA GLU A 81 25.00 -9.17 4.16
C GLU A 81 25.45 -7.82 4.77
N PHE A 82 24.76 -7.32 5.81
CA PHE A 82 25.20 -6.08 6.49
C PHE A 82 26.17 -6.33 7.68
N PHE A 83 26.24 -7.54 8.23
CA PHE A 83 27.10 -7.85 9.38
C PHE A 83 27.60 -9.31 9.39
N GLY A 84 28.58 -9.67 8.56
CA GLY A 84 29.21 -10.98 8.69
C GLY A 84 30.35 -11.28 7.72
N GLY A 85 31.59 -11.08 8.15
CA GLY A 85 32.75 -11.60 7.40
C GLY A 85 34.13 -11.16 7.92
N PRO A 86 34.94 -12.05 8.53
CA PRO A 86 36.16 -11.71 9.27
C PRO A 86 37.41 -11.64 8.37
N GLY A 87 38.36 -10.78 8.74
CA GLY A 87 39.65 -10.69 8.06
C GLY A 87 40.76 -10.27 9.02
N SER A 88 41.23 -11.21 9.83
CA SER A 88 42.45 -11.10 10.61
C SER A 88 43.67 -10.84 9.73
N GLY A 89 44.50 -9.87 10.13
CA GLY A 89 45.97 -9.91 10.07
C GLY A 89 46.67 -10.13 8.72
N ARG A 90 47.43 -9.13 8.28
CA ARG A 90 48.74 -9.34 7.64
C ARG A 90 49.66 -8.14 7.89
N SER A 91 50.81 -8.44 8.49
CA SER A 91 51.95 -7.56 8.74
C SER A 91 52.53 -6.95 7.45
N HIS A 92 53.02 -5.72 7.54
CA HIS A 92 54.38 -5.37 7.14
C HIS A 92 54.86 -4.09 7.85
#